data_AF-A0A1E7Z2R8-F1
#
_entry.id   AF-A0A1E7Z2R8-F1
#
_cell.length_a   1.000
_cell.length_b   1.000
_cell.length_c   1.000
_cell.angle_alpha   90.00
_cell.angle_beta   90.00
_cell.angle_gamma   90.00
#
_symmetry.space_group_name_H-M   'P 1'
#
loop_
_entity.id
_entity.type
_entity.pdbx_description
1 polymer ?
#
loop_
_entity_poly.entity_id
_entity_poly.type
_entity_poly.pdbx_seq_one_letter_code
_entity_poly.pdbx_strand_id
1 'polypeptide(L)' 'MSETSSFCYVLLRDENLSVAGKIYLYNENDKTQEIGLLDATITDTETGNILFLTSFIYLSKEYGKMMIIENYLEDESHE' A
#
# COMPACT_ATOMS: atom_id res chain seq x y z
N MET A 1 16.66 3.05 23.81
CA MET A 1 15.43 2.30 23.50
C MET A 1 15.33 2.34 21.99
N SER A 2 15.57 1.23 21.30
CA SER A 2 15.29 1.15 19.86
C SER A 2 13.78 1.15 19.72
N GLU A 3 13.22 2.16 19.07
CA GLU A 3 11.84 2.10 18.60
C GLU A 3 11.81 0.99 17.54
N THR A 4 11.26 -0.18 17.89
CA THR A 4 10.80 -1.14 16.89
C THR A 4 9.75 -0.43 16.06
N SER A 5 10.15 -0.01 14.86
CA SER A 5 9.27 0.61 13.88
C SER A 5 8.54 -0.52 13.18
N SER A 6 7.41 -0.97 13.73
CA SER A 6 6.59 -1.98 13.05
C SER A 6 5.84 -1.29 11.91
N PHE A 7 6.21 -1.60 10.67
CA PHE A 7 5.53 -1.07 9.49
C PHE A 7 4.47 -2.05 9.03
N CYS A 8 3.36 -1.51 8.55
CA CYS A 8 2.29 -2.29 7.98
C CYS A 8 2.46 -2.32 6.46
N TYR A 9 2.71 -3.50 5.89
CA TYR A 9 2.80 -3.68 4.45
C TYR A 9 1.44 -4.05 3.89
N VAL A 10 1.07 -3.46 2.75
CA VAL A 10 -0.18 -3.78 2.07
C VAL A 10 0.00 -4.10 0.61
N LEU A 11 -0.85 -4.99 0.11
CA LEU A 11 -1.13 -5.17 -1.31
C LEU A 11 -2.52 -4.62 -1.61
N LEU A 12 -2.57 -3.56 -2.41
CA LEU A 12 -3.78 -2.96 -2.93
C LEU A 12 -4.04 -3.46 -4.34
N ARG A 13 -5.32 -3.62 -4.66
CA ARG A 13 -5.77 -3.77 -6.04
C ARG A 13 -6.63 -2.58 -6.44
N ASP A 14 -6.25 -2.01 -7.58
CA ASP A 14 -6.93 -0.90 -8.20
C ASP A 14 -7.07 -1.14 -9.71
N GLU A 15 -8.26 -1.56 -10.14
CA GLU A 15 -8.53 -1.94 -11.54
C GLU A 15 -7.49 -2.97 -12.04
N ASN A 16 -6.64 -2.57 -12.99
CA ASN A 16 -5.60 -3.38 -13.60
C ASN A 16 -4.24 -3.25 -12.89
N LEU A 17 -4.17 -2.52 -11.79
CA LEU A 17 -2.94 -2.25 -11.04
C LEU A 17 -2.95 -2.94 -9.68
N SER A 18 -1.79 -3.49 -9.32
CA SER A 18 -1.46 -3.91 -7.97
C SER A 18 -0.43 -2.94 -7.41
N VAL A 19 -0.70 -2.42 -6.22
CA VAL A 19 0.20 -1.49 -5.53
C VAL A 19 0.60 -2.12 -4.21
N ALA A 20 1.88 -2.40 -4.05
CA ALA A 20 2.43 -3.00 -2.84
C ALA A 20 3.37 -2.01 -2.15
N GLY A 21 3.26 -1.81 -0.84
CA GLY A 21 4.11 -0.85 -0.12
C GLY A 21 3.77 -0.73 1.36
N LYS A 22 4.52 0.12 2.06
CA LYS A 22 4.35 0.37 3.51
C LYS A 22 3.32 1.47 3.74
N ILE A 23 2.32 1.24 4.59
CA ILE A 23 1.33 2.28 4.92
C ILE A 23 2.01 3.44 5.66
N TYR A 24 1.84 4.65 5.12
CA TYR A 24 2.23 5.91 5.76
C TYR A 24 1.03 6.69 6.30
N LEU A 25 -0.08 6.66 5.58
CA LEU A 25 -1.36 7.21 6.03
C LEU A 25 -2.50 6.35 5.52
N TYR A 26 -3.56 6.25 6.32
CA TYR A 26 -4.82 5.66 5.94
C TYR A 26 -5.96 6.52 6.49
N ASN A 27 -6.89 6.91 5.64
CA ASN A 27 -8.09 7.64 6.03
C ASN A 27 -9.29 7.13 5.23
N GLU A 28 -10.44 7.02 5.90
CA GLU A 28 -11.67 6.49 5.32
C GLU A 28 -12.87 7.25 5.88
N ASN A 29 -13.82 7.59 5.00
CA ASN A 29 -15.14 8.07 5.39
C ASN A 29 -16.22 7.45 4.47
N ASP A 30 -17.46 7.89 4.65
CA ASP A 30 -18.64 7.42 3.90
C ASP A 30 -18.57 7.66 2.38
N LYS A 31 -17.62 8.48 1.91
CA LYS A 31 -17.47 8.88 0.50
C LYS A 31 -16.15 8.44 -0.10
N THR A 32 -15.06 8.50 0.67
CA THR A 32 -13.70 8.36 0.14
C THR A 32 -12.85 7.45 0.99
N GLN A 33 -11.98 6.71 0.31
CA GLN A 33 -10.89 5.95 0.90
C GLN A 33 -9.56 6.50 0.38
N GLU A 34 -8.66 6.81 1.30
CA GLU A 34 -7.39 7.47 1.04
C GLU A 34 -6.25 6.68 1.67
N ILE A 35 -5.20 6.40 0.90
CA ILE A 35 -4.03 5.70 1.38
C ILE A 35 -2.76 6.27 0.78
N GLY A 36 -1.76 6.48 1.63
CA GLY A 36 -0.41 6.84 1.22
C GLY A 36 0.53 5.69 1.54
N LEU A 37 1.33 5.28 0.55
CA LEU A 37 2.30 4.21 0.68
C LEU A 37 3.72 4.71 0.44
N LEU A 38 4.66 4.23 1.25
CA LEU A 38 6.10 4.37 1.06
C LEU A 38 6.68 3.12 0.39
N ASP A 39 7.81 3.30 -0.29
CA ASP A 39 8.56 2.23 -0.97
C ASP A 39 7.67 1.35 -1.86
N ALA A 40 6.80 2.00 -2.65
CA ALA A 40 5.74 1.34 -3.36
C ALA A 40 6.21 0.74 -4.70
N THR A 41 5.79 -0.49 -4.94
CA THR A 41 5.93 -1.21 -6.22
C THR A 41 4.58 -1.27 -6.92
N ILE A 42 4.52 -0.79 -8.15
CA ILE A 42 3.31 -0.82 -8.97
C ILE A 42 3.48 -1.84 -10.07
N THR A 43 2.54 -2.78 -10.12
CA THR A 43 2.56 -3.94 -11.01
C THR A 43 1.28 -3.99 -11.82
N ASP A 44 1.39 -4.36 -13.09
CA ASP A 44 0.24 -4.72 -13.91
C ASP A 44 -0.34 -6.07 -13.43
N THR A 45 -1.62 -6.11 -13.10
CA THR A 45 -2.27 -7.30 -12.52
C THR A 45 -2.43 -8.46 -13.49
N GLU A 46 -2.44 -8.20 -14.80
CA GLU A 46 -2.64 -9.24 -15.81
C GLU A 46 -1.33 -9.94 -16.15
N THR A 47 -0.27 -9.15 -16.32
CA THR A 47 1.05 -9.62 -16.77
C THR A 47 2.03 -9.88 -15.63
N GLY A 48 1.80 -9.30 -14.44
CA GLY A 48 2.73 -9.33 -13.33
C GLY A 48 3.97 -8.46 -13.54
N ASN A 49 4.00 -7.64 -14.59
CA ASN A 49 5.14 -6.76 -14.88
C ASN A 49 5.16 -5.57 -13.94
N ILE A 50 6.34 -5.27 -13.39
CA ILE A 50 6.57 -4.02 -12.68
C ILE A 50 6.48 -2.88 -13.68
N LEU A 51 5.55 -1.96 -13.46
CA LEU A 51 5.36 -0.77 -14.28
C LEU A 51 6.27 0.36 -13.78
N PHE A 52 6.35 0.55 -12.47
CA PHE A 52 7.24 1.53 -11.84
C PHE A 52 7.44 1.27 -10.35
N LEU A 53 8.53 1.84 -9.82
CA LEU A 53 8.88 1.89 -8.40
C LEU A 53 8.85 3.36 -7.96
N THR A 54 8.32 3.65 -6.78
CA THR A 54 8.28 5.01 -6.24
C THR A 54 8.49 5.03 -4.74
N SER A 55 9.21 6.04 -4.24
CA SER A 55 9.40 6.23 -2.79
C SER A 55 8.11 6.61 -2.07
N PHE A 56 7.14 7.22 -2.78
CA PHE A 56 5.84 7.56 -2.23
C PHE A 56 4.74 7.54 -3.30
N ILE A 57 3.57 7.06 -2.93
CA ILE A 57 2.33 7.17 -3.72
C ILE A 57 1.15 7.51 -2.82
N TYR A 58 0.23 8.32 -3.32
CA TYR A 58 -1.03 8.65 -2.68
C TYR A 58 -2.19 8.27 -3.60
N LEU A 59 -3.15 7.54 -3.07
CA LEU A 59 -4.37 7.14 -3.77
C LEU A 59 -5.57 7.66 -2.98
N SER A 60 -6.51 8.30 -3.66
CA SER A 60 -7.80 8.72 -3.10
C SER A 60 -8.88 8.32 -4.09
N LYS A 61 -9.80 7.46 -3.66
CA LYS A 61 -10.90 6.94 -4.47
C LYS A 61 -12.21 6.96 -3.70
N GLU A 62 -13.32 6.82 -4.42
CA GLU A 62 -14.61 6.56 -3.78
C GLU A 62 -14.53 5.33 -2.88
N TYR A 63 -15.25 5.38 -1.77
CA TYR A 63 -15.29 4.28 -0.81
C TYR A 63 -15.69 2.96 -1.49
N GLY A 64 -14.90 1.90 -1.23
CA GLY A 64 -15.10 0.57 -1.82
C GLY A 64 -14.56 0.37 -3.24
N LYS A 65 -13.94 1.39 -3.86
CA LYS A 65 -13.27 1.23 -5.17
C LYS A 65 -11.83 0.75 -5.09
N MET A 66 -11.25 0.73 -3.89
CA MET A 66 -9.92 0.20 -3.64
C MET A 66 -10.02 -0.99 -2.71
N MET A 67 -9.37 -2.10 -3.08
CA MET A 67 -9.40 -3.33 -2.30
C MET A 67 -8.03 -3.59 -1.68
N ILE A 68 -7.99 -3.66 -0.35
CA ILE A 68 -6.80 -4.11 0.40
C ILE A 68 -6.88 -5.63 0.50
N ILE A 69 -5.91 -6.33 -0.11
CA ILE A 69 -5.92 -7.79 -0.24
C ILE A 69 -5.13 -8.44 0.89
N GLU A 70 -3.92 -7.96 1.14
CA GLU A 70 -3.04 -8.50 2.17
C GLU A 70 -2.53 -7.37 3.05
N ASN A 71 -2.43 -7.67 4.34
CA ASN A 71 -1.88 -6.81 5.36
C ASN A 71 -1.02 -7.68 6.27
N TYR A 72 0.27 -7.37 6.37
CA TYR A 72 1.12 -8.01 7.36
C TYR A 72 2.03 -6.97 8.02
N LEU A 73 2.28 -7.18 9.32
CA LEU A 73 3.22 -6.39 10.08
C LEU A 73 4.62 -6.94 9.80
N GLU A 74 5.47 -6.12 9.19
CA GLU A 74 6.91 -6.38 9.21
C GLU A 74 7.44 -5.81 10.53
N ASP A 75 7.82 -6.70 11.45
CA ASP A 75 8.69 -6.29 12.55
C ASP A 75 10.08 -6.07 11.95
N GLU A 76 10.61 -4.84 12.01
CA GLU A 76 12.03 -4.57 11.78
C GLU A 76 12.90 -5.12 12.93
N SER A 77 12.67 -6.38 13.32
CA SER A 77 13.59 -7.15 14.16
C SER A 77 14.65 -7.79 13.27
N HIS A 78 15.51 -6.95 12.70
CA HIS A 78 16.73 -7.39 12.05
C HIS A 78 17.94 -7.04 12.93
N GLU A 79 18.52 -8.11 13.49
CA GLU A 79 19.83 -8.26 14.18
C GLU A 79 19.99 -7.75 15.62
#